data_AF-A0A3G2M2U5-F1
#
_entry.id   AF-A0A3G2M2U5-F1
#
_cell.length_a   1.000
_cell.length_b   1.000
_cell.length_c   1.000
_cell.angle_alpha   90.00
_cell.angle_beta   90.00
_cell.angle_gamma   90.00
#
_symmetry.space_group_name_H-M   'P 1'
#
loop_
_entity.id
_entity.type
_entity.pdbx_description
1 polymer ?
#
loop_
_entity_poly.entity_id
_entity_poly.type
_entity_poly.pdbx_seq_one_letter_code
_entity_poly.pdbx_strand_id
1 'polypeptide(L)'
;MKKFAESFKKESKNYSIGISENQAYRCFSFEYQEQRETYWQLKTDDNRFTLPQAIECLKNPVFIRSVPFQYIWRKYLFLPINYDQAMIYRQILQVLRQELPLAIEEVYFDYQCFPLPNDNLVRVIIYALRKNYADSLFIQPNTILDCELYCFVRGFNYLSSSESAQQDRIYALENKTFKLTPKGVEFNTDLTQANCHLKQLELPDSITDPVLYLTALGASLWNGEE
;
A
#
# COMPACT_ATOMS: atom_id res chain seq x y z
N MET A 1 -47.35 -9.87 -21.15
CA MET A 1 -46.68 -8.62 -20.72
C MET A 1 -45.88 -8.86 -19.42
N LYS A 2 -44.85 -9.72 -19.47
CA LYS A 2 -43.90 -10.02 -18.39
C LYS A 2 -42.60 -10.55 -19.00
N LYS A 3 -41.77 -9.66 -19.56
CA LYS A 3 -40.41 -9.93 -20.05
C LYS A 3 -39.57 -8.63 -20.03
N PHE A 4 -39.58 -7.92 -18.91
CA PHE A 4 -38.78 -6.70 -18.71
C PHE A 4 -38.26 -6.56 -17.26
N ALA A 5 -38.02 -7.68 -16.58
CA ALA A 5 -37.52 -7.69 -15.19
C ALA A 5 -36.29 -8.58 -14.99
N GLU A 6 -35.51 -8.84 -16.05
CA GLU A 6 -34.27 -9.63 -15.99
C GLU A 6 -33.09 -8.93 -16.69
N SER A 7 -33.02 -7.61 -16.61
CA SER A 7 -31.81 -6.87 -16.98
C SER A 7 -31.49 -5.86 -15.88
N PHE A 8 -30.22 -5.84 -15.45
CA PHE A 8 -29.63 -5.08 -14.35
C PHE A 8 -29.67 -5.72 -12.94
N LYS A 9 -29.17 -6.95 -12.80
CA LYS A 9 -28.19 -7.18 -11.73
C LYS A 9 -26.83 -6.68 -12.24
N LYS A 10 -26.63 -5.36 -12.20
CA LYS A 10 -25.28 -4.80 -12.33
C LYS A 10 -24.60 -5.15 -11.02
N GLU A 11 -23.76 -6.18 -11.01
CA GLU A 11 -22.84 -6.41 -9.91
C GLU A 11 -22.13 -5.08 -9.66
N SER A 12 -22.29 -4.52 -8.46
CA SER A 12 -21.60 -3.29 -8.07
C SER A 12 -20.14 -3.65 -7.89
N LYS A 13 -19.36 -3.64 -8.98
CA LYS A 13 -17.90 -3.74 -8.90
C LYS A 13 -17.44 -2.58 -8.03
N ASN A 14 -16.89 -2.89 -6.86
CA ASN A 14 -16.23 -1.89 -6.02
C ASN A 14 -14.95 -1.47 -6.76
N TYR A 15 -14.76 -0.16 -6.92
CA TYR A 15 -13.59 0.38 -7.61
C TYR A 15 -12.48 0.62 -6.59
N SER A 16 -11.38 -0.11 -6.70
CA SER A 16 -10.15 0.16 -5.95
C SER A 16 -9.38 1.28 -6.62
N ILE A 17 -9.24 2.41 -5.93
CA ILE A 17 -8.56 3.59 -6.44
C ILE A 17 -7.28 3.80 -5.66
N GLY A 18 -6.17 3.53 -6.34
CA GLY A 18 -4.85 3.73 -5.78
C GLY A 18 -4.39 5.17 -5.96
N ILE A 19 -3.79 5.72 -4.91
CA ILE A 19 -3.35 7.12 -4.86
C ILE A 19 -1.91 7.17 -4.35
N SER A 20 -1.09 7.93 -5.06
CA SER A 20 0.24 8.32 -4.63
C SER A 20 0.46 9.80 -4.91
N GLU A 21 1.22 10.49 -4.06
CA GLU A 21 1.46 11.92 -4.22
C GLU A 21 2.86 12.31 -3.73
N ASN A 22 3.40 13.37 -4.33
CA ASN A 22 4.57 14.08 -3.83
C ASN A 22 4.18 15.54 -3.51
N GLN A 23 5.16 16.44 -3.45
CA GLN A 23 4.90 17.86 -3.19
C GLN A 23 4.18 18.56 -4.35
N ALA A 24 4.44 18.14 -5.59
CA ALA A 24 3.93 18.81 -6.80
C ALA A 24 2.71 18.12 -7.42
N TYR A 25 2.62 16.79 -7.34
CA TYR A 25 1.65 16.00 -8.08
C TYR A 25 0.92 14.98 -7.21
N ARG A 26 -0.30 14.65 -7.62
CA ARG A 26 -1.07 13.51 -7.15
C ARG A 26 -1.47 12.65 -8.34
N CYS A 27 -1.17 11.36 -8.23
CA CYS A 27 -1.52 10.34 -9.21
C CYS A 27 -2.66 9.49 -8.67
N PHE A 28 -3.67 9.27 -9.52
CA PHE A 28 -4.77 8.35 -9.27
C PHE A 28 -4.73 7.24 -10.32
N SER A 29 -4.83 5.99 -9.90
CA SER A 29 -4.92 4.84 -10.81
C SER A 29 -6.08 3.94 -10.39
N PHE A 30 -6.86 3.47 -11.36
CA PHE A 30 -7.96 2.54 -11.13
C PHE A 30 -8.33 1.81 -12.42
N GLU A 31 -9.08 0.73 -12.29
CA GLU A 31 -9.62 0.01 -13.43
C GLU A 31 -11.05 0.45 -13.73
N TYR A 32 -11.31 0.85 -14.96
CA TYR A 32 -12.64 1.23 -15.43
C TYR A 32 -12.92 0.53 -16.75
N GLN A 33 -14.03 -0.23 -16.83
CA GLN A 33 -14.40 -0.99 -18.03
C GLN A 33 -13.25 -1.84 -18.59
N GLU A 34 -12.54 -2.54 -17.70
CA GLU A 34 -11.39 -3.42 -18.04
C GLU A 34 -10.16 -2.69 -18.60
N GLN A 35 -10.17 -1.35 -18.59
CA GLN A 35 -9.03 -0.52 -18.95
C GLN A 35 -8.45 0.15 -17.72
N ARG A 36 -7.12 0.29 -17.69
CA ARG A 36 -6.42 0.99 -16.62
C ARG A 36 -6.44 2.48 -16.92
N GLU A 37 -7.06 3.24 -16.03
CA GLU A 37 -7.15 4.69 -16.12
C GLU A 37 -6.14 5.32 -15.17
N THR A 38 -5.55 6.43 -15.59
CA THR A 38 -4.62 7.22 -14.76
C THR A 38 -4.92 8.70 -14.90
N TYR A 39 -5.04 9.38 -13.76
CA TYR A 39 -5.27 10.81 -13.69
C TYR A 39 -4.17 11.49 -12.89
N TRP A 40 -3.65 12.58 -13.45
CA TRP A 40 -2.64 13.43 -12.82
C TRP A 40 -3.25 14.75 -12.39
N GLN A 41 -2.97 15.14 -11.15
CA GLN A 41 -3.39 16.41 -10.59
C GLN A 41 -2.16 17.18 -10.10
N LEU A 42 -2.02 18.43 -10.55
CA LEU A 42 -1.04 19.37 -9.99
C LEU A 42 -1.55 19.91 -8.65
N LYS A 43 -0.70 19.88 -7.62
CA LYS A 43 -0.98 20.45 -6.30
C LYS A 43 -0.67 21.95 -6.34
N THR A 44 -1.70 22.78 -6.21
CA THR A 44 -1.55 24.23 -6.05
C THR A 44 -1.34 24.57 -4.57
N ASP A 45 -0.96 25.82 -4.27
CA ASP A 45 -0.65 26.31 -2.90
C ASP A 45 -1.77 26.05 -1.88
N ASP A 46 -3.02 25.91 -2.33
CA ASP A 46 -4.19 25.62 -1.50
C ASP A 46 -4.12 24.22 -0.85
N ASN A 47 -3.32 23.28 -1.40
CA ASN A 47 -3.08 21.92 -0.89
C ASN A 47 -4.32 21.07 -0.54
N ARG A 48 -5.54 21.59 -0.74
CA ARG A 48 -6.80 20.89 -0.47
C ARG A 48 -6.91 19.66 -1.36
N PHE A 49 -7.25 18.53 -0.75
CA PHE A 49 -7.53 17.30 -1.47
C PHE A 49 -8.82 17.45 -2.27
N THR A 50 -8.78 17.13 -3.56
CA THR A 50 -9.94 17.14 -4.45
C THR A 50 -9.89 15.91 -5.34
N LEU A 51 -11.04 15.29 -5.56
CA LEU A 51 -11.16 14.13 -6.43
C LEU A 51 -11.41 14.59 -7.88
N PRO A 52 -10.78 13.95 -8.87
CA PRO A 52 -11.19 14.11 -10.27
C PRO A 52 -12.67 13.74 -10.45
N GLN A 53 -13.41 14.51 -11.25
CA GLN A 53 -14.84 14.25 -11.53
C GLN A 53 -15.11 12.82 -12.02
N ALA A 54 -14.18 12.24 -12.80
CA ALA A 54 -14.27 10.86 -13.28
C ALA A 54 -14.35 9.83 -12.12
N ILE A 55 -13.72 10.15 -10.99
CA ILE A 55 -13.70 9.32 -9.78
C ILE A 55 -14.93 9.61 -8.91
N GLU A 56 -15.35 10.86 -8.80
CA GLU A 56 -16.55 11.25 -8.03
C GLU A 56 -17.82 10.56 -8.52
N CYS A 57 -17.90 10.27 -9.83
CA CYS A 57 -19.02 9.56 -10.45
C CYS A 57 -19.04 8.04 -10.15
N LEU A 58 -17.97 7.48 -9.58
CA LEU A 58 -17.90 6.05 -9.27
C LEU A 58 -18.72 5.75 -8.01
N LYS A 59 -19.50 4.67 -8.06
CA LYS A 59 -20.28 4.21 -6.91
C LYS A 59 -19.40 3.41 -5.96
N ASN A 60 -19.38 3.81 -4.68
CA ASN A 60 -18.69 3.13 -3.59
C ASN A 60 -17.20 2.80 -3.88
N PRO A 61 -16.37 3.78 -4.27
CA PRO A 61 -14.95 3.52 -4.43
C PRO A 61 -14.32 3.14 -3.08
N VAL A 62 -13.29 2.30 -3.11
CA VAL A 62 -12.37 2.09 -2.00
C VAL A 62 -11.09 2.81 -2.36
N PHE A 63 -10.67 3.76 -1.55
CA PHE A 63 -9.42 4.47 -1.77
C PHE A 63 -8.29 3.75 -1.04
N ILE A 64 -7.16 3.57 -1.73
CA ILE A 64 -5.94 3.02 -1.17
C ILE A 64 -4.85 4.06 -1.35
N ARG A 65 -4.35 4.61 -0.24
CA ARG A 65 -3.28 5.61 -0.24
C ARG A 65 -1.99 4.98 0.25
N SER A 66 -0.93 5.26 -0.49
CA SER A 66 0.42 4.93 -0.06
C SER A 66 0.87 5.85 1.09
N VAL A 67 1.44 5.24 2.13
CA VAL A 67 2.12 5.88 3.24
C VAL A 67 3.61 5.64 3.08
N PRO A 68 4.44 6.69 3.11
CA PRO A 68 5.87 6.51 3.01
C PRO A 68 6.43 5.60 4.09
N PHE A 69 7.31 4.69 3.70
CA PHE A 69 7.77 3.61 4.56
C PHE A 69 8.46 4.13 5.84
N GLN A 70 9.15 5.27 5.74
CA GLN A 70 9.78 5.93 6.88
C GLN A 70 8.80 6.47 7.93
N TYR A 71 7.54 6.71 7.57
CA TYR A 71 6.52 7.15 8.51
C TYR A 71 5.81 5.99 9.23
N ILE A 72 6.02 4.75 8.77
CA ILE A 72 5.45 3.55 9.39
C ILE A 72 6.47 2.97 10.37
N TRP A 73 6.17 3.10 11.66
CA TRP A 73 6.94 2.42 12.71
C TRP A 73 6.63 0.93 12.65
N ARG A 74 7.68 0.10 12.79
CA ARG A 74 7.58 -1.36 12.64
C ARG A 74 8.35 -2.06 13.75
N LYS A 75 7.79 -3.14 14.29
CA LYS A 75 8.46 -3.98 15.28
C LYS A 75 8.14 -5.45 15.08
N TYR A 76 9.15 -6.29 15.27
CA TYR A 76 9.04 -7.74 15.23
C TYR A 76 9.03 -8.28 16.65
N LEU A 77 8.03 -9.08 16.99
CA LEU A 77 7.96 -9.85 18.23
C LEU A 77 7.95 -11.34 17.92
N PHE A 78 8.56 -12.13 18.80
CA PHE A 78 8.48 -13.58 18.77
C PHE A 78 7.80 -14.01 20.06
N LEU A 79 6.59 -14.55 19.94
CA LEU A 79 5.77 -14.98 21.06
C LEU A 79 5.60 -16.51 21.01
N PRO A 80 5.28 -17.18 22.12
CA PRO A 80 4.96 -18.60 22.11
C PRO A 80 3.78 -18.93 21.18
N ILE A 81 3.87 -20.03 20.42
CA ILE A 81 2.82 -20.40 19.44
C ILE A 81 1.47 -20.72 20.07
N ASN A 82 1.45 -21.07 21.36
CA ASN A 82 0.24 -21.37 22.12
C ASN A 82 -0.47 -20.11 22.67
N TYR A 83 0.05 -18.91 22.43
CA TYR A 83 -0.64 -17.68 22.80
C TYR A 83 -1.88 -17.49 21.95
N ASP A 84 -3.01 -17.22 22.61
CA ASP A 84 -4.24 -16.82 21.93
C ASP A 84 -4.15 -15.36 21.43
N GLN A 85 -5.14 -14.97 20.63
CA GLN A 85 -5.22 -13.62 20.07
C GLN A 85 -5.26 -12.53 21.15
N ALA A 86 -5.90 -12.77 22.30
CA ALA A 86 -5.98 -11.79 23.38
C ALA A 86 -4.65 -11.62 24.13
N MET A 87 -3.87 -12.69 24.27
CA MET A 87 -2.50 -12.63 24.79
C MET A 87 -1.58 -11.88 23.83
N ILE A 88 -1.63 -12.21 22.54
CA ILE A 88 -0.85 -11.50 21.51
C ILE A 88 -1.19 -10.00 21.53
N TYR A 89 -2.48 -9.66 21.49
CA TYR A 89 -2.92 -8.26 21.51
C TYR A 89 -2.44 -7.50 22.76
N ARG A 90 -2.48 -8.12 23.94
CA ARG A 90 -1.94 -7.50 25.17
C ARG A 90 -0.43 -7.25 25.10
N GLN A 91 0.33 -8.19 24.55
CA GLN A 91 1.78 -8.00 24.35
C GLN A 91 2.06 -6.86 23.37
N ILE A 92 1.31 -6.77 22.27
CA ILE A 92 1.40 -5.66 21.32
C ILE A 92 1.15 -4.32 22.02
N LEU A 93 0.06 -4.19 22.78
CA LEU A 93 -0.24 -2.96 23.52
C LEU A 93 0.85 -2.58 24.53
N GLN A 94 1.44 -3.56 25.21
CA GLN A 94 2.55 -3.32 26.14
C GLN A 94 3.77 -2.77 25.40
N VAL A 95 4.14 -3.39 24.27
CA VAL A 95 5.29 -2.96 23.45
C VAL A 95 5.06 -1.56 22.89
N LEU A 96 3.87 -1.27 22.35
CA LEU A 96 3.54 0.05 21.82
C LEU A 96 3.68 1.14 22.90
N ARG A 97 3.20 0.89 24.12
CA ARG A 97 3.30 1.83 25.25
C ARG A 97 4.73 2.04 25.74
N GLN A 98 5.59 1.04 25.60
CA GLN A 98 6.98 1.10 26.08
C GLN A 98 7.91 1.73 25.04
N GLU A 99 7.68 1.49 23.75
CA GLU A 99 8.63 1.86 22.70
C GLU A 99 8.22 3.10 21.91
N LEU A 100 6.93 3.43 21.80
CA LEU A 100 6.52 4.65 21.11
C LEU A 100 6.60 5.85 22.05
N PRO A 101 7.14 6.99 21.59
CA PRO A 101 7.15 8.24 22.35
C PRO A 101 5.79 8.96 22.27
N LEU A 102 4.69 8.21 22.24
CA LEU A 102 3.32 8.70 22.04
C LEU A 102 2.35 7.94 22.93
N ALA A 103 1.25 8.60 23.31
CA ALA A 103 0.14 7.93 23.96
C ALA A 103 -0.53 6.95 22.98
N ILE A 104 -1.01 5.80 23.46
CA ILE A 104 -1.61 4.77 22.59
C ILE A 104 -2.86 5.29 21.88
N GLU A 105 -3.56 6.24 22.49
CA GLU A 105 -4.74 6.91 21.94
C GLU A 105 -4.41 7.76 20.70
N GLU A 106 -3.15 8.14 20.50
CA GLU A 106 -2.65 8.93 19.36
C GLU A 106 -2.05 8.06 18.24
N VAL A 107 -2.20 6.75 18.34
CA VAL A 107 -1.59 5.78 17.40
C VAL A 107 -2.69 4.93 16.75
N TYR A 108 -2.66 4.83 15.43
CA TYR A 108 -3.25 3.69 14.73
C TYR A 108 -2.20 2.60 14.63
N PHE A 109 -2.59 1.35 14.89
CA PHE A 109 -1.70 0.22 14.71
C PHE A 109 -2.45 -0.97 14.12
N ASP A 110 -1.71 -1.79 13.40
CA ASP A 110 -2.15 -3.07 12.87
C ASP A 110 -1.04 -4.12 13.10
N TYR A 111 -1.36 -5.39 12.94
CA TYR A 111 -0.38 -6.46 13.10
C TYR A 111 -0.69 -7.69 12.25
N GLN A 112 0.38 -8.40 11.89
CA GLN A 112 0.33 -9.67 11.17
C GLN A 112 1.02 -10.75 11.99
N CYS A 113 0.46 -11.96 11.98
CA CYS A 113 0.99 -13.12 12.69
C CYS A 113 1.45 -14.19 11.69
N PHE A 114 2.69 -14.64 11.83
CA PHE A 114 3.31 -15.69 11.03
C PHE A 114 3.70 -16.85 11.95
N PRO A 115 2.93 -17.94 12.01
CA PRO A 115 3.28 -19.11 12.79
C PRO A 115 4.61 -19.70 12.31
N LEU A 116 5.48 -20.07 13.26
CA LEU A 116 6.75 -20.77 13.04
C LEU A 116 6.74 -22.08 13.84
N PRO A 117 6.03 -23.12 13.36
CA PRO A 117 5.78 -24.34 14.15
C PRO A 117 7.07 -25.07 14.55
N ASN A 118 8.08 -25.06 13.68
CA ASN A 118 9.38 -25.71 13.93
C ASN A 118 10.13 -25.08 15.12
N ASP A 119 9.88 -23.81 15.40
CA ASP A 119 10.52 -23.06 16.49
C ASP A 119 9.60 -22.93 17.72
N ASN A 120 8.38 -23.48 17.66
CA ASN A 120 7.34 -23.32 18.68
C ASN A 120 6.98 -21.84 18.98
N LEU A 121 7.06 -20.99 17.94
CA LEU A 121 6.85 -19.54 18.04
C LEU A 121 5.78 -19.06 17.04
N VAL A 122 5.25 -17.87 17.30
CA VAL A 122 4.58 -17.02 16.33
C VAL A 122 5.36 -15.72 16.21
N ARG A 123 5.73 -15.37 14.99
CA ARG A 123 6.32 -14.07 14.69
C ARG A 123 5.20 -13.06 14.44
N VAL A 124 5.19 -11.97 15.19
CA VAL A 124 4.24 -10.88 15.03
C VAL A 124 4.97 -9.68 14.46
N ILE A 125 4.45 -9.10 13.38
CA ILE A 125 4.90 -7.82 12.84
C ILE A 125 3.87 -6.78 13.24
N ILE A 126 4.28 -5.75 13.97
CA ILE A 126 3.45 -4.63 14.37
C ILE A 126 3.77 -3.45 13.47
N TYR A 127 2.74 -2.79 12.96
CA TYR A 127 2.82 -1.53 12.21
C TYR A 127 2.11 -0.45 13.00
N ALA A 128 2.71 0.73 13.12
CA ALA A 128 2.11 1.86 13.82
C ALA A 128 2.29 3.16 13.04
N LEU A 129 1.25 3.99 13.06
CA LEU A 129 1.20 5.29 12.40
C LEU A 129 0.56 6.31 13.34
N ARG A 130 1.13 7.51 13.37
CA ARG A 130 0.60 8.61 14.19
C ARG A 130 -0.75 9.06 13.63
N LYS A 131 -1.77 9.18 14.49
CA LYS A 131 -3.14 9.53 14.06
C LYS A 131 -3.20 10.85 13.33
N ASN A 132 -2.60 11.92 13.85
CA ASN A 132 -2.65 13.23 13.21
C ASN A 132 -2.13 13.23 11.76
N TYR A 133 -1.13 12.39 11.46
CA TYR A 133 -0.61 12.20 10.12
C TYR A 133 -1.58 11.37 9.28
N ALA A 134 -2.02 10.22 9.79
CA ALA A 134 -2.97 9.33 9.10
C ALA A 134 -4.33 9.98 8.81
N ASP A 135 -4.84 10.80 9.75
CA ASP A 135 -6.12 11.49 9.66
C ASP A 135 -6.17 12.45 8.46
N SER A 136 -5.03 13.07 8.12
CA SER A 136 -4.91 13.90 6.91
C SER A 136 -4.96 13.10 5.61
N LEU A 137 -4.76 11.77 5.68
CA LEU A 137 -4.75 10.89 4.53
C LEU A 137 -6.12 10.27 4.27
N PHE A 138 -6.97 10.07 5.28
CA PHE A 138 -8.29 9.50 5.09
C PHE A 138 -9.18 10.41 4.23
N ILE A 139 -9.61 9.90 3.07
CA ILE A 139 -10.55 10.60 2.17
C ILE A 139 -11.99 10.32 2.63
N GLN A 140 -12.21 9.11 3.14
CA GLN A 140 -13.46 8.59 3.68
C GLN A 140 -13.14 7.46 4.70
N PRO A 141 -14.08 7.06 5.57
CA PRO A 141 -13.81 6.13 6.67
C PRO A 141 -13.24 4.76 6.26
N ASN A 142 -13.52 4.26 5.06
CA ASN A 142 -13.01 3.00 4.52
C ASN A 142 -11.78 3.18 3.62
N THR A 143 -11.08 4.31 3.69
CA THR A 143 -9.80 4.50 2.99
C THR A 143 -8.75 3.59 3.63
N ILE A 144 -8.03 2.85 2.82
CA ILE A 144 -6.96 1.95 3.22
C ILE A 144 -5.64 2.70 3.12
N LEU A 145 -4.82 2.58 4.16
CA LEU A 145 -3.46 3.10 4.18
C LEU A 145 -2.51 1.92 4.01
N ASP A 146 -1.73 1.92 2.94
CA ASP A 146 -0.78 0.85 2.61
C ASP A 146 0.64 1.43 2.52
N CYS A 147 1.66 0.61 2.71
CA CYS A 147 3.05 1.00 2.58
C CYS A 147 3.42 1.32 1.12
N GLU A 148 4.12 2.44 0.92
CA GLU A 148 4.58 2.86 -0.42
C GLU A 148 5.41 1.80 -1.14
N LEU A 149 6.24 1.04 -0.42
CA LEU A 149 7.15 0.07 -1.03
C LEU A 149 6.40 -1.17 -1.50
N TYR A 150 5.41 -1.65 -0.74
CA TYR A 150 4.56 -2.75 -1.17
C TYR A 150 3.70 -2.32 -2.36
N CYS A 151 3.15 -1.09 -2.33
CA CYS A 151 2.47 -0.50 -3.47
C CYS A 151 3.36 -0.44 -4.71
N PHE A 152 4.57 0.12 -4.59
CA PHE A 152 5.52 0.21 -5.70
C PHE A 152 5.85 -1.17 -6.29
N VAL A 153 6.15 -2.15 -5.45
CA VAL A 153 6.48 -3.51 -5.88
C VAL A 153 5.31 -4.15 -6.62
N ARG A 154 4.08 -4.05 -6.11
CA ARG A 154 2.90 -4.60 -6.80
C ARG A 154 2.69 -3.93 -8.15
N GLY A 155 2.84 -2.61 -8.25
CA GLY A 155 2.72 -1.89 -9.52
C GLY A 155 3.82 -2.26 -10.51
N PHE A 156 5.07 -2.36 -10.04
CA PHE A 156 6.20 -2.80 -10.86
C PHE A 156 5.96 -4.21 -11.41
N ASN A 157 5.61 -5.14 -10.53
CA ASN A 157 5.40 -6.54 -10.89
C ASN A 157 4.23 -6.75 -11.84
N TYR A 158 3.19 -5.90 -11.73
CA TYR A 158 2.05 -5.95 -12.64
C TYR A 158 2.44 -5.61 -14.09
N LEU A 159 3.39 -4.69 -14.27
CA LEU A 159 3.86 -4.28 -15.60
C LEU A 159 5.08 -5.08 -16.08
N SER A 160 5.80 -5.70 -15.15
CA SER A 160 7.03 -6.43 -15.47
C SER A 160 6.72 -7.85 -15.92
N SER A 161 7.29 -8.25 -17.06
CA SER A 161 7.34 -9.63 -17.52
C SER A 161 8.44 -10.46 -16.86
N SER A 162 9.01 -10.01 -15.72
CA SER A 162 10.13 -10.69 -15.07
C SER A 162 9.74 -12.10 -14.61
N GLU A 163 10.54 -13.09 -15.02
CA GLU A 163 10.41 -14.50 -14.60
C GLU A 163 11.09 -14.76 -13.24
N SER A 164 11.87 -13.82 -12.71
CA SER A 164 12.57 -14.01 -11.44
C SER A 164 11.58 -14.15 -10.29
N ALA A 165 11.85 -15.08 -9.37
CA ALA A 165 11.06 -15.21 -8.14
C ALA A 165 11.10 -13.91 -7.33
N GLN A 166 9.97 -13.56 -6.68
CA GLN A 166 9.84 -12.32 -5.90
C GLN A 166 10.97 -12.13 -4.88
N GLN A 167 11.40 -13.21 -4.24
CA GLN A 167 12.46 -13.24 -3.25
C GLN A 167 13.86 -12.89 -3.79
N ASP A 168 14.05 -12.86 -5.11
CA ASP A 168 15.32 -12.55 -5.76
C ASP A 168 15.30 -11.14 -6.39
N ARG A 169 14.16 -10.46 -6.34
CA ARG A 169 13.98 -9.12 -6.91
C ARG A 169 14.56 -8.05 -5.99
N ILE A 170 15.42 -7.22 -6.55
CA ILE A 170 16.04 -6.05 -5.93
C ILE A 170 15.65 -4.84 -6.77
N TYR A 171 14.85 -3.97 -6.19
CA TYR A 171 14.23 -2.83 -6.87
C TYR A 171 15.10 -1.59 -6.73
N ALA A 172 15.33 -0.89 -7.84
CA ALA A 172 15.90 0.45 -7.82
C ALA A 172 14.79 1.48 -7.55
N LEU A 173 14.99 2.31 -6.52
CA LEU A 173 14.10 3.42 -6.18
C LEU A 173 14.96 4.65 -5.88
N GLU A 174 14.90 5.64 -6.77
CA GLU A 174 15.72 6.86 -6.69
C GLU A 174 17.23 6.56 -6.57
N ASN A 175 17.83 6.84 -5.41
CA ASN A 175 19.26 6.70 -5.11
C ASN A 175 19.58 5.49 -4.24
N LYS A 176 18.64 4.55 -4.08
CA LYS A 176 18.78 3.36 -3.26
C LYS A 176 18.19 2.14 -3.96
N THR A 177 18.57 0.99 -3.48
CA THR A 177 17.90 -0.27 -3.80
C THR A 177 17.21 -0.81 -2.58
N PHE A 178 16.14 -1.57 -2.78
CA PHE A 178 15.51 -2.29 -1.70
C PHE A 178 15.05 -3.68 -2.12
N LYS A 179 14.96 -4.55 -1.13
CA LYS A 179 14.50 -5.92 -1.27
C LYS A 179 13.48 -6.23 -0.17
N LEU A 180 12.38 -6.85 -0.56
CA LEU A 180 11.42 -7.40 0.40
C LEU A 180 11.86 -8.80 0.79
N THR A 181 12.12 -9.03 2.07
CA THR A 181 12.50 -10.34 2.61
C THR A 181 11.53 -10.78 3.69
N PRO A 182 11.52 -12.07 4.06
CA PRO A 182 10.73 -12.53 5.20
C PRO A 182 11.06 -11.80 6.50
N LYS A 183 12.27 -11.22 6.64
CA LYS A 183 12.70 -10.51 7.86
C LYS A 183 12.33 -9.02 7.85
N GLY A 184 11.88 -8.49 6.72
CA GLY A 184 11.54 -7.09 6.55
C GLY A 184 12.06 -6.52 5.23
N VAL A 185 12.26 -5.21 5.20
CA VAL A 185 12.80 -4.51 4.03
C VAL A 185 14.29 -4.25 4.24
N GLU A 186 15.10 -4.71 3.30
CA GLU A 186 16.54 -4.44 3.26
C GLU A 186 16.82 -3.32 2.27
N PHE A 187 17.59 -2.32 2.68
CA PHE A 187 18.01 -1.21 1.82
C PHE A 187 19.51 -1.28 1.56
N ASN A 188 19.91 -0.90 0.35
CA ASN A 188 21.31 -0.68 -0.02
C ASN A 188 21.41 0.62 -0.85
N THR A 189 22.60 1.22 -0.90
CA THR A 189 22.91 2.39 -1.73
C THR A 189 23.57 2.00 -3.05
N ASP A 190 24.06 0.75 -3.16
CA ASP A 190 24.65 0.24 -4.39
C ASP A 190 23.57 -0.11 -5.43
N LEU A 191 23.37 0.81 -6.39
CA LEU A 191 22.41 0.67 -7.48
C LEU A 191 22.75 -0.47 -8.46
N THR A 192 24.00 -0.95 -8.49
CA THR A 192 24.41 -2.04 -9.40
C THR A 192 23.79 -3.38 -9.03
N GLN A 193 23.30 -3.52 -7.79
CA GLN A 193 22.63 -4.72 -7.30
C GLN A 193 21.18 -4.84 -7.75
N ALA A 194 20.56 -3.73 -8.21
CA ALA A 194 19.19 -3.79 -8.67
C ALA A 194 19.07 -4.60 -9.95
N ASN A 195 18.12 -5.53 -9.97
CA ASN A 195 17.71 -6.26 -11.17
C ASN A 195 16.32 -5.84 -11.64
N CYS A 196 15.58 -5.06 -10.85
CA CYS A 196 14.30 -4.45 -11.21
C CYS A 196 14.48 -2.92 -11.33
N HIS A 197 14.58 -2.44 -12.57
CA HIS A 197 14.77 -1.02 -12.89
C HIS A 197 13.56 -0.45 -13.62
N LEU A 198 13.20 0.79 -13.33
CA LEU A 198 12.11 1.49 -14.04
C LEU A 198 12.29 1.51 -15.56
N LYS A 199 13.54 1.60 -16.04
CA LYS A 199 13.89 1.59 -17.46
C LYS A 199 13.53 0.29 -18.19
N GLN A 200 13.25 -0.79 -17.45
CA GLN A 200 12.82 -2.06 -18.02
C GLN A 200 11.31 -2.09 -18.30
N LEU A 201 10.56 -1.10 -17.81
CA LEU A 201 9.12 -1.01 -18.01
C LEU A 201 8.80 -0.13 -19.22
N GLU A 202 7.86 -0.58 -20.04
CA GLU A 202 7.24 0.24 -21.07
C GLU A 202 6.10 1.04 -20.43
N LEU A 203 6.34 2.33 -20.20
CA LEU A 203 5.36 3.23 -19.61
C LEU A 203 4.78 4.17 -20.69
N PRO A 204 3.48 4.52 -20.62
CA PRO A 204 2.91 5.51 -21.53
C PRO A 204 3.61 6.88 -21.42
N ASP A 205 3.75 7.59 -22.54
CA ASP A 205 4.35 8.94 -22.57
C ASP A 205 3.60 9.98 -21.72
N SER A 206 2.34 9.70 -21.38
CA SER A 206 1.50 10.55 -20.52
C SER A 206 1.85 10.47 -19.03
N ILE A 207 2.72 9.53 -18.62
CA ILE A 207 3.15 9.37 -17.24
C ILE A 207 4.08 10.52 -16.84
N THR A 208 3.64 11.31 -15.85
CA THR A 208 4.41 12.46 -15.34
C THR A 208 5.56 12.03 -14.42
N ASP A 209 5.30 11.05 -13.55
CA ASP A 209 6.29 10.53 -12.60
C ASP A 209 6.15 8.99 -12.51
N PRO A 210 7.13 8.23 -13.02
CA PRO A 210 7.07 6.76 -12.99
C PRO A 210 6.91 6.16 -11.60
N VAL A 211 7.52 6.74 -10.57
CA VAL A 211 7.47 6.20 -9.19
C VAL A 211 6.09 6.40 -8.59
N LEU A 212 5.54 7.61 -8.74
CA LEU A 212 4.17 7.89 -8.29
C LEU A 212 3.15 7.04 -9.05
N TYR A 213 3.34 6.84 -10.35
CA TYR A 213 2.48 6.00 -11.15
C TYR A 213 2.47 4.55 -10.66
N LEU A 214 3.64 3.92 -10.54
CA LEU A 214 3.72 2.52 -10.08
C LEU A 214 3.15 2.36 -8.68
N THR A 215 3.40 3.31 -7.79
CA THR A 215 2.87 3.30 -6.43
C THR A 215 1.34 3.41 -6.44
N ALA A 216 0.77 4.34 -7.21
CA ALA A 216 -0.69 4.47 -7.36
C ALA A 216 -1.30 3.22 -8.02
N LEU A 217 -0.65 2.67 -9.05
CA LEU A 217 -1.07 1.45 -9.71
C LEU A 217 -1.12 0.27 -8.74
N GLY A 218 -0.04 0.00 -8.02
CA GLY A 218 0.00 -1.11 -7.07
C GLY A 218 -0.89 -0.92 -5.84
N ALA A 219 -1.18 0.32 -5.44
CA ALA A 219 -2.24 0.61 -4.46
C ALA A 219 -3.63 0.22 -5.02
N SER A 220 -3.91 0.49 -6.30
CA SER A 220 -5.18 0.11 -6.93
C SER A 220 -5.36 -1.40 -7.10
N LEU A 221 -4.26 -2.15 -7.05
CA LEU A 221 -4.21 -3.61 -7.12
C LEU A 221 -4.29 -4.28 -5.73
N TRP A 222 -4.49 -3.52 -4.66
CA TRP A 222 -4.63 -4.07 -3.32
C TRP A 222 -5.82 -5.04 -3.24
N ASN A 223 -5.58 -6.22 -2.69
CA ASN A 223 -6.54 -7.31 -2.57
C ASN A 223 -6.72 -7.80 -1.12
N GLY A 224 -6.08 -7.15 -0.14
CA GLY A 224 -6.09 -7.58 1.26
C GLY A 224 -5.04 -8.62 1.63
N GLU A 225 -4.22 -9.05 0.67
CA GLU A 225 -3.11 -9.98 0.89
C GLU A 225 -1.78 -9.24 0.65
N GLU A 226 -0.82 -9.44 1.55
CA GLU A 226 0.57 -8.98 1.42
C GLU A 226 1.53 -10.15 1.22
#